data_AF-A0A6V8QQ90-F1
#
_entry.id   AF-A0A6V8QQ90-F1
#
_cell.length_a   1.000
_cell.length_b   1.000
_cell.length_c   1.000
_cell.angle_alpha   90.00
_cell.angle_beta   90.00
_cell.angle_gamma   90.00
#
_symmetry.space_group_name_H-M   'P 1'
#
loop_
_entity.id
_entity.type
_entity.pdbx_description
1 polymer ?
#
loop_
_entity_poly.entity_id
_entity_poly.type
_entity_poly.pdbx_seq_one_letter_code
_entity_poly.pdbx_strand_id
1 'polypeptide(L)'
;MYQQLAALSGQVCSTGSQHRKRMNDADFNQTLYLRDQCNNPIKRTVRRYPLLKVGDTDCNDIEVDEDSGRWLFDCTFPGSDSGTLKCEWAVRNDIEEFLFTDPFGGACPDLSTVITTLEANGQDFINPESLRTELYNQGLDDAQKAEANLIVIYYEQLWEILKQAFSKLRAQPPGKTSAIQEYIDVYNHYRNFEDDICEDLHAGDMPLKMSLRAGVTAIDAIARLNWAPENPKPFNVTVQDPAKLACCSPGSDAKKDESTGTCEYPFSAHLGDTGCVCGKTASGASVAFEITECENFVSEFAVAEEFVLIRMSVRRMGLHW
;
A
#
# COMPACT_ATOMS: atom_id res chain seq x y z
N MET A 1 -17.71 26.45 34.44
CA MET A 1 -16.46 27.07 33.94
C MET A 1 -15.39 26.02 33.63
N TYR A 2 -14.82 25.30 34.60
CA TYR A 2 -13.81 24.26 34.32
C TYR A 2 -14.32 23.09 33.46
N GLN A 3 -15.54 22.61 33.69
CA GLN A 3 -16.18 21.60 32.81
C GLN A 3 -16.44 22.12 31.39
N GLN A 4 -16.78 23.41 31.24
CA GLN A 4 -16.92 24.03 29.92
C GLN A 4 -15.58 24.18 29.23
N LEU A 5 -14.53 24.55 29.96
CA LEU A 5 -13.16 24.63 29.44
C LEU A 5 -12.62 23.26 29.03
N ALA A 6 -12.88 22.20 29.82
CA ALA A 6 -12.51 20.83 29.48
C ALA A 6 -13.26 20.31 28.25
N ALA A 7 -14.58 20.59 28.17
CA ALA A 7 -15.38 20.25 26.99
C ALA A 7 -14.92 21.04 25.75
N LEU A 8 -14.65 22.35 25.89
CA LEU A 8 -14.15 23.19 24.80
C LEU A 8 -12.71 22.83 24.40
N SER A 9 -11.82 22.49 25.34
CA SER A 9 -10.45 22.09 24.99
C SER A 9 -10.44 20.72 24.31
N GLY A 10 -11.22 19.76 24.83
CA GLY A 10 -11.40 18.46 24.21
C GLY A 10 -11.98 18.62 22.80
N GLN A 11 -13.05 19.39 22.64
CA GLN A 11 -13.69 19.65 21.35
C GLN A 11 -12.78 20.41 20.37
N VAL A 12 -12.12 21.50 20.80
CA VAL A 12 -11.29 22.32 19.91
C VAL A 12 -10.03 21.57 19.47
N CYS A 13 -9.36 20.86 20.38
CA CYS A 13 -8.19 20.03 20.04
C CYS A 13 -8.58 18.82 19.18
N SER A 14 -9.76 18.22 19.40
CA SER A 14 -10.26 17.09 18.61
C SER A 14 -10.93 17.50 17.29
N THR A 15 -11.29 18.77 17.04
CA THR A 15 -11.87 19.14 15.73
C THR A 15 -10.84 19.23 14.59
N GLY A 16 -9.55 19.35 14.89
CA GLY A 16 -8.49 19.42 13.86
C GLY A 16 -8.65 20.57 12.85
N SER A 17 -7.73 20.67 11.89
CA SER A 17 -7.89 21.60 10.76
C SER A 17 -8.85 21.00 9.73
N GLN A 18 -9.93 21.72 9.38
CA GLN A 18 -11.06 21.28 8.52
C GLN A 18 -10.69 20.91 7.07
N HIS A 19 -9.42 20.71 6.73
CA HIS A 19 -8.92 20.64 5.35
C HIS A 19 -8.29 19.30 4.93
N ARG A 20 -8.31 18.27 5.78
CA ARG A 20 -7.89 16.92 5.37
C ARG A 20 -9.12 16.02 5.30
N LYS A 21 -9.61 15.76 4.08
CA LYS A 21 -10.48 14.61 3.85
C LYS A 21 -9.67 13.37 4.24
N ARG A 22 -10.19 12.64 5.23
CA ARG A 22 -9.52 11.58 5.99
C ARG A 22 -9.19 10.38 5.12
N MET A 23 -8.21 9.60 5.59
CA MET A 23 -7.71 8.36 5.02
C MET A 23 -8.67 7.18 5.29
N ASN A 24 -9.97 7.39 5.15
CA ASN A 24 -10.93 6.32 5.38
C ASN A 24 -10.76 5.25 4.32
N ASP A 25 -10.87 3.98 4.73
CA ASP A 25 -11.10 2.87 3.83
C ASP A 25 -12.23 3.23 2.86
N ALA A 26 -11.85 3.36 1.60
CA ALA A 26 -12.76 3.72 0.55
C ALA A 26 -12.49 2.86 -0.67
N ASP A 27 -13.54 2.18 -1.09
CA ASP A 27 -13.57 1.41 -2.31
C ASP A 27 -13.79 2.35 -3.49
N PHE A 28 -13.06 2.09 -4.58
CA PHE A 28 -13.20 2.81 -5.83
C PHE A 28 -12.95 1.90 -7.03
N ASN A 29 -13.70 2.17 -8.10
CA ASN A 29 -13.58 1.41 -9.34
C ASN A 29 -12.61 2.08 -10.31
N GLN A 30 -11.49 1.42 -10.60
CA GLN A 30 -10.50 1.90 -11.57
C GLN A 30 -10.66 1.20 -12.92
N THR A 31 -10.86 1.98 -13.99
CA THR A 31 -10.88 1.45 -15.36
C THR A 31 -9.51 1.55 -16.01
N LEU A 32 -9.03 0.47 -16.63
CA LEU A 32 -7.84 0.43 -17.49
C LEU A 32 -8.22 -0.04 -18.90
N TYR A 33 -7.65 0.59 -19.92
CA TYR A 33 -7.68 0.10 -21.30
C TYR A 33 -6.32 -0.48 -21.65
N LEU A 34 -6.24 -1.80 -21.66
CA LEU A 34 -5.00 -2.54 -21.87
C LEU A 34 -4.87 -2.93 -23.33
N ARG A 35 -3.78 -2.51 -23.97
CA ARG A 35 -3.46 -2.83 -25.37
C ARG A 35 -2.10 -3.49 -25.49
N ASP A 36 -1.95 -4.39 -26.45
CA ASP A 36 -0.67 -5.01 -26.75
C ASP A 36 0.26 -4.05 -27.52
N GLN A 37 1.49 -4.48 -27.78
CA GLN A 37 2.48 -3.75 -28.61
C GLN A 37 2.03 -3.52 -30.06
N CYS A 38 0.92 -4.10 -30.48
CA CYS A 38 0.30 -3.97 -31.79
C CYS A 38 -1.00 -3.16 -31.76
N ASN A 39 -1.31 -2.53 -30.62
CA ASN A 39 -2.55 -1.79 -30.38
C ASN A 39 -3.84 -2.64 -30.39
N ASN A 40 -3.73 -3.97 -30.30
CA ASN A 40 -4.85 -4.87 -30.12
C ASN A 40 -5.27 -4.91 -28.64
N PRO A 41 -6.55 -5.16 -28.34
CA PRO A 41 -7.02 -5.31 -26.96
C PRO A 41 -6.39 -6.54 -26.29
N ILE A 42 -5.96 -6.37 -25.03
CA ILE A 42 -5.47 -7.47 -24.20
C ILE A 42 -6.66 -8.31 -23.72
N LYS A 43 -6.58 -9.61 -23.99
CA LYS A 43 -7.58 -10.62 -23.59
C LYS A 43 -7.14 -11.36 -22.33
N ARG A 44 -8.06 -12.10 -21.71
CA ARG A 44 -7.75 -12.95 -20.54
C ARG A 44 -6.72 -14.05 -20.83
N THR A 45 -6.50 -14.38 -22.10
CA THR A 45 -5.51 -15.37 -22.55
C THR A 45 -4.06 -14.87 -22.47
N VAL A 46 -3.81 -13.64 -22.03
CA VAL A 46 -2.45 -13.13 -21.85
C VAL A 46 -1.67 -13.99 -20.84
N ARG A 47 -0.39 -14.25 -21.12
CA ARG A 47 0.43 -15.21 -20.33
C ARG A 47 0.48 -14.90 -18.83
N ARG A 48 0.50 -13.61 -18.46
CA ARG A 48 0.31 -13.16 -17.08
C ARG A 48 -0.91 -12.25 -17.03
N TYR A 49 -1.89 -12.68 -16.27
CA TYR A 49 -3.13 -11.94 -16.05
C TYR A 49 -2.83 -10.54 -15.50
N PRO A 50 -3.55 -9.50 -15.94
CA PRO A 50 -3.39 -8.16 -15.40
C PRO A 50 -3.66 -8.13 -13.89
N LEU A 51 -2.69 -7.63 -13.14
CA LEU A 51 -2.76 -7.44 -11.70
C LEU A 51 -2.50 -5.96 -11.39
N LEU A 52 -3.53 -5.28 -10.92
CA LEU A 52 -3.46 -3.90 -10.44
C LEU A 52 -3.30 -3.92 -8.92
N LYS A 53 -2.41 -3.09 -8.39
CA LYS A 53 -2.20 -2.94 -6.93
C LYS A 53 -2.24 -1.47 -6.53
N VAL A 54 -2.69 -1.19 -5.31
CA VAL A 54 -2.56 0.12 -4.64
C VAL A 54 -1.70 -0.07 -3.40
N GLY A 55 -0.49 0.48 -3.42
CA GLY A 55 0.53 0.14 -2.43
C GLY A 55 0.85 -1.36 -2.52
N ASP A 56 0.65 -2.06 -1.41
CA ASP A 56 0.82 -3.52 -1.33
C ASP A 56 -0.48 -4.32 -1.53
N THR A 57 -1.63 -3.64 -1.61
CA THR A 57 -2.95 -4.26 -1.70
C THR A 57 -3.33 -4.57 -3.15
N ASP A 58 -3.79 -5.79 -3.43
CA ASP A 58 -4.28 -6.21 -4.75
C ASP A 58 -5.70 -5.69 -5.01
N CYS A 59 -5.95 -5.18 -6.21
CA CYS A 59 -7.29 -4.88 -6.69
C CYS A 59 -7.89 -6.08 -7.43
N ASN A 60 -9.21 -6.27 -7.30
CA ASN A 60 -9.92 -7.37 -7.94
C ASN A 60 -10.50 -6.92 -9.28
N ASP A 61 -10.30 -7.68 -10.37
CA ASP A 61 -11.02 -7.40 -11.61
C ASP A 61 -12.49 -7.85 -11.49
N ILE A 62 -13.41 -6.94 -11.81
CA ILE A 62 -14.86 -7.18 -11.71
C ILE A 62 -15.53 -7.23 -13.09
N GLU A 63 -14.93 -6.61 -14.10
CA GLU A 63 -15.45 -6.60 -15.47
C GLU A 63 -14.31 -6.58 -16.48
N VAL A 64 -14.41 -7.40 -17.53
CA VAL A 64 -13.44 -7.43 -18.63
C VAL A 64 -14.19 -7.47 -19.96
N ASP A 65 -13.99 -6.44 -20.77
CA ASP A 65 -14.42 -6.38 -22.16
C ASP A 65 -13.20 -6.62 -23.06
N GLU A 66 -13.12 -7.84 -23.60
CA GLU A 66 -12.01 -8.30 -24.44
C GLU A 66 -11.97 -7.65 -25.84
N ASP A 67 -13.09 -7.08 -26.29
CA ASP A 67 -13.18 -6.45 -27.62
C ASP A 67 -12.59 -5.04 -27.59
N SER A 68 -12.83 -4.29 -26.50
CA SER A 68 -12.22 -2.98 -26.29
C SER A 68 -10.89 -3.03 -25.52
N GLY A 69 -10.61 -4.15 -24.85
CA GLY A 69 -9.49 -4.28 -23.92
C GLY A 69 -9.71 -3.49 -22.64
N ARG A 70 -10.97 -3.28 -22.24
CA ARG A 70 -11.35 -2.56 -21.02
C ARG A 70 -11.38 -3.52 -19.83
N TRP A 71 -10.70 -3.14 -18.77
CA TRP A 71 -10.61 -3.85 -17.50
C TRP A 71 -11.10 -2.93 -16.39
N LEU A 72 -12.08 -3.38 -15.61
CA LEU A 72 -12.57 -2.68 -14.44
C LEU A 72 -12.07 -3.40 -13.20
N PHE A 73 -11.34 -2.67 -12.36
CA PHE A 73 -10.83 -3.15 -11.09
C PHE A 73 -11.57 -2.47 -9.94
N ASP A 74 -11.92 -3.26 -8.94
CA ASP A 74 -12.37 -2.82 -7.63
C ASP A 74 -11.15 -2.75 -6.69
N CYS A 75 -10.85 -1.54 -6.20
CA CYS A 75 -9.68 -1.24 -5.40
C CYS A 75 -10.11 -0.59 -4.08
N THR A 76 -9.43 -0.96 -2.99
CA THR A 76 -9.59 -0.29 -1.69
C THR A 76 -8.36 0.57 -1.41
N PHE A 77 -8.56 1.78 -0.92
CA PHE A 77 -7.49 2.68 -0.47
C PHE A 77 -7.64 2.97 1.03
N PRO A 78 -6.55 2.89 1.82
CA PRO A 78 -5.21 2.44 1.47
C PRO A 78 -5.11 0.91 1.26
N GLY A 79 -6.15 0.18 1.65
CA GLY A 79 -6.32 -1.25 1.42
C GLY A 79 -5.88 -2.11 2.61
N SER A 80 -6.38 -3.34 2.66
CA SER A 80 -6.25 -4.24 3.81
C SER A 80 -4.81 -4.65 4.15
N ASP A 81 -3.92 -4.62 3.15
CA ASP A 81 -2.51 -4.96 3.35
C ASP A 81 -1.63 -3.74 3.65
N SER A 82 -2.22 -2.54 3.66
CA SER A 82 -1.49 -1.30 3.96
C SER A 82 -0.96 -1.28 5.39
N GLY A 83 0.19 -0.60 5.57
CA GLY A 83 0.75 -0.34 6.89
C GLY A 83 -0.24 0.37 7.80
N THR A 84 -1.01 1.31 7.26
CA THR A 84 -2.03 2.06 7.99
C THR A 84 -3.10 1.15 8.59
N LEU A 85 -3.73 0.27 7.81
CA LEU A 85 -4.80 -0.59 8.33
C LEU A 85 -4.28 -1.61 9.35
N LYS A 86 -3.06 -2.10 9.15
CA LYS A 86 -2.36 -2.94 10.15
C LYS A 86 -2.07 -2.17 11.42
N CYS A 87 -1.71 -0.89 11.31
CA CYS A 87 -1.51 0.00 12.44
C CYS A 87 -2.83 0.23 13.19
N GLU A 88 -3.92 0.55 12.50
CA GLU A 88 -5.23 0.79 13.13
C GLU A 88 -5.68 -0.46 13.90
N TRP A 89 -5.54 -1.64 13.29
CA TRP A 89 -5.82 -2.91 13.94
C TRP A 89 -4.94 -3.15 15.19
N ALA A 90 -3.64 -2.79 15.12
CA ALA A 90 -2.74 -2.89 16.26
C ALA A 90 -3.05 -1.86 17.36
N VAL A 91 -3.42 -0.62 17.02
CA VAL A 91 -3.83 0.39 18.02
C VAL A 91 -5.08 -0.10 18.75
N ARG A 92 -6.07 -0.60 18.02
CA ARG A 92 -7.29 -1.13 18.64
C ARG A 92 -7.02 -2.31 19.56
N ASN A 93 -6.27 -3.31 19.10
CA ASN A 93 -6.10 -4.56 19.83
C ASN A 93 -4.97 -4.52 20.87
N ASP A 94 -3.89 -3.77 20.63
CA ASP A 94 -2.74 -3.75 21.53
C ASP A 94 -2.79 -2.56 22.50
N ILE A 95 -3.48 -1.47 22.15
CA ILE A 95 -3.61 -0.27 23.00
C ILE A 95 -5.01 -0.20 23.60
N GLU A 96 -6.07 -0.07 22.80
CA GLU A 96 -7.41 0.13 23.36
C GLU A 96 -7.90 -1.12 24.12
N GLU A 97 -7.72 -2.31 23.55
CA GLU A 97 -8.10 -3.56 24.22
C GLU A 97 -7.29 -3.74 25.50
N PHE A 98 -5.97 -3.55 25.49
CA PHE A 98 -5.14 -3.60 26.69
C PHE A 98 -5.64 -2.61 27.77
N LEU A 99 -5.93 -1.36 27.40
CA LEU A 99 -6.30 -0.33 28.37
C LEU A 99 -7.71 -0.56 28.96
N PHE A 100 -8.65 -1.04 28.16
CA PHE A 100 -10.08 -0.98 28.51
C PHE A 100 -10.81 -2.32 28.57
N THR A 101 -10.26 -3.39 27.98
CA THR A 101 -10.97 -4.66 27.82
C THR A 101 -10.20 -5.82 28.45
N ASP A 102 -8.90 -5.94 28.15
CA ASP A 102 -8.10 -7.10 28.50
C ASP A 102 -6.58 -6.78 28.62
N PRO A 103 -6.14 -6.08 29.68
CA PRO A 103 -4.73 -5.77 29.90
C PRO A 103 -3.83 -7.00 30.07
N PHE A 104 -4.39 -8.19 30.32
CA PHE A 104 -3.63 -9.37 30.73
C PHE A 104 -3.95 -10.66 29.94
N GLY A 105 -4.47 -10.55 28.72
CA GLY A 105 -4.62 -11.69 27.78
C GLY A 105 -5.65 -12.75 28.21
N GLY A 106 -6.77 -12.33 28.75
CA GLY A 106 -7.98 -13.10 29.01
C GLY A 106 -8.52 -12.91 30.42
N ALA A 107 -7.98 -11.97 31.19
CA ALA A 107 -8.24 -11.85 32.63
C ALA A 107 -8.82 -10.48 32.97
N CYS A 108 -10.11 -10.45 33.30
CA CYS A 108 -10.72 -9.33 34.00
C CYS A 108 -10.00 -9.10 35.34
N PRO A 109 -9.62 -7.84 35.68
CA PRO A 109 -10.26 -6.61 35.24
C PRO A 109 -9.45 -5.72 34.26
N ASP A 110 -10.15 -4.83 33.55
CA ASP A 110 -9.55 -3.73 32.78
C ASP A 110 -8.63 -2.85 33.65
N LEU A 111 -7.69 -2.12 33.03
CA LEU A 111 -6.67 -1.37 33.78
C LEU A 111 -7.28 -0.31 34.70
N SER A 112 -8.36 0.35 34.27
CA SER A 112 -9.06 1.33 35.10
C SER A 112 -9.68 0.69 36.35
N THR A 113 -10.20 -0.53 36.24
CA THR A 113 -10.69 -1.31 37.38
C THR A 113 -9.55 -1.79 38.29
N VAL A 114 -8.41 -2.21 37.73
CA VAL A 114 -7.22 -2.57 38.52
C VAL A 114 -6.72 -1.39 39.33
N ILE A 115 -6.48 -0.24 38.69
CA ILE A 115 -6.01 0.98 39.36
C ILE A 115 -7.03 1.46 40.39
N THR A 116 -8.33 1.42 40.08
CA THR A 116 -9.39 1.75 41.03
C THR A 116 -9.34 0.86 42.28
N THR A 117 -9.13 -0.45 42.08
CA THR A 117 -9.05 -1.42 43.18
C THR A 117 -7.80 -1.21 44.02
N LEU A 118 -6.67 -0.93 43.38
CA LEU A 118 -5.40 -0.64 44.04
C LEU A 118 -5.44 0.69 44.79
N GLU A 119 -6.09 1.73 44.26
CA GLU A 119 -6.31 2.98 44.98
C GLU A 119 -7.20 2.77 46.21
N ALA A 120 -8.27 1.97 46.09
CA ALA A 120 -9.21 1.73 47.19
C ALA A 120 -8.63 0.82 48.29
N ASN A 121 -7.92 -0.25 47.91
CA ASN A 121 -7.58 -1.35 48.82
C ASN A 121 -6.08 -1.66 48.90
N GLY A 122 -5.25 -1.10 48.02
CA GLY A 122 -3.83 -1.42 47.91
C GLY A 122 -2.90 -0.54 48.73
N GLN A 123 -3.45 0.32 49.60
CA GLN A 123 -2.68 1.32 50.34
C GLN A 123 -1.58 0.69 51.21
N ASP A 124 -1.78 -0.53 51.69
CA ASP A 124 -0.83 -1.21 52.57
C ASP A 124 0.54 -1.44 51.91
N PHE A 125 0.56 -1.67 50.59
CA PHE A 125 1.79 -1.97 49.82
C PHE A 125 2.14 -0.93 48.75
N ILE A 126 1.20 -0.06 48.36
CA ILE A 126 1.39 1.00 47.35
C ILE A 126 1.69 2.36 48.01
N ASN A 127 1.51 2.49 49.33
CA ASN A 127 1.83 3.72 50.03
C ASN A 127 3.35 4.01 49.95
N PRO A 128 3.75 5.24 49.55
CA PRO A 128 5.14 5.69 49.55
C PRO A 128 5.89 5.42 50.86
N GLU A 129 5.22 5.52 52.01
CA GLU A 129 5.81 5.22 53.32
C GLU A 129 6.17 3.73 53.47
N SER A 130 5.30 2.83 52.98
CA SER A 130 5.57 1.39 52.99
C SER A 130 6.77 1.06 52.11
N LEU A 131 6.84 1.64 50.90
CA LEU A 131 7.98 1.46 49.99
C LEU A 131 9.28 1.98 50.60
N ARG A 132 9.26 3.17 51.22
CA ARG A 132 10.44 3.74 51.90
C ARG A 132 10.92 2.84 53.03
N THR A 133 9.99 2.37 53.85
CA THR A 133 10.31 1.47 54.98
C THR A 133 10.97 0.19 54.47
N GLU A 134 10.45 -0.40 53.40
CA GLU A 134 11.00 -1.62 52.83
C GLU A 134 12.38 -1.42 52.19
N LEU A 135 12.60 -0.31 51.48
CA LEU A 135 13.91 0.04 50.96
C LEU A 135 14.94 0.21 52.08
N TYR A 136 14.56 0.82 53.20
CA TYR A 136 15.46 1.01 54.34
C TYR A 136 15.81 -0.31 55.04
N ASN A 137 14.91 -1.29 55.02
CA ASN A 137 15.15 -2.63 55.56
C ASN A 137 16.24 -3.41 54.79
N GLN A 138 16.68 -2.93 53.61
CA GLN A 138 17.76 -3.56 52.84
C GLN A 138 19.17 -3.22 53.35
N GLY A 139 19.30 -2.47 54.45
CA GLY A 139 20.61 -2.14 55.05
C GLY A 139 21.39 -1.08 54.27
N LEU A 140 20.67 -0.15 53.63
CA LEU A 140 21.24 0.95 52.84
C LEU A 140 22.11 1.90 53.69
N ASP A 141 23.20 2.39 53.10
CA ASP A 141 23.99 3.48 53.66
C ASP A 141 23.31 4.86 53.50
N ASP A 142 23.89 5.92 54.05
CA ASP A 142 23.27 7.25 54.06
C ASP A 142 23.13 7.87 52.66
N ALA A 143 24.05 7.58 51.73
CA ALA A 143 23.96 8.05 50.35
C ALA A 143 22.86 7.29 49.60
N GLN A 144 22.79 5.98 49.79
CA GLN A 144 21.76 5.12 49.21
C GLN A 144 20.36 5.43 49.77
N LYS A 145 20.24 5.83 51.04
CA LYS A 145 18.96 6.32 51.60
C LYS A 145 18.50 7.61 50.94
N ALA A 146 19.42 8.52 50.61
CA ALA A 146 19.06 9.74 49.88
C ALA A 146 18.53 9.41 48.47
N GLU A 147 19.15 8.47 47.78
CA GLU A 147 18.68 7.97 46.47
C GLU A 147 17.32 7.24 46.59
N ALA A 148 17.16 6.38 47.60
CA ALA A 148 15.89 5.70 47.87
C ALA A 148 14.74 6.70 48.10
N ASN A 149 14.97 7.80 48.83
CA ASN A 149 13.95 8.84 49.00
C ASN A 149 13.56 9.50 47.68
N LEU A 150 14.52 9.74 46.79
CA LEU A 150 14.25 10.29 45.46
C LEU A 150 13.39 9.33 44.62
N ILE A 151 13.71 8.03 44.66
CA ILE A 151 12.95 6.97 43.97
C ILE A 151 11.51 6.92 44.50
N VAL A 152 11.33 6.98 45.81
CA VAL A 152 9.99 6.99 46.43
C VAL A 152 9.17 8.19 45.97
N ILE A 153 9.79 9.37 45.83
CA ILE A 153 9.12 10.57 45.30
C ILE A 153 8.69 10.35 43.84
N TYR A 154 9.56 9.81 42.98
CA TYR A 154 9.21 9.54 41.59
C TYR A 154 8.11 8.48 41.46
N TYR A 155 8.16 7.45 42.30
CA TYR A 155 7.11 6.45 42.40
C TYR A 155 5.76 7.09 42.78
N GLU A 156 5.74 7.95 43.80
CA GLU A 156 4.53 8.65 44.23
C GLU A 156 3.95 9.52 43.10
N GLN A 157 4.80 10.24 42.38
CA GLN A 157 4.38 11.04 41.22
C GLN A 157 3.76 10.17 40.12
N LEU A 158 4.42 9.06 39.77
CA LEU A 158 3.91 8.13 38.76
C LEU A 158 2.58 7.52 39.20
N TRP A 159 2.46 7.15 40.48
CA TRP A 159 1.24 6.60 41.04
C TRP A 159 0.08 7.60 41.03
N GLU A 160 0.32 8.87 41.36
CA GLU A 160 -0.70 9.92 41.25
C GLU A 160 -1.14 10.16 39.81
N ILE A 161 -0.23 10.15 38.84
CA ILE A 161 -0.56 10.29 37.41
C ILE A 161 -1.44 9.11 36.96
N LEU A 162 -1.06 7.88 37.32
CA LEU A 162 -1.84 6.69 37.00
C LEU A 162 -3.26 6.76 37.58
N LYS A 163 -3.40 7.17 38.84
CA LYS A 163 -4.71 7.36 39.47
C LYS A 163 -5.54 8.42 38.76
N GLN A 164 -4.95 9.57 38.41
CA GLN A 164 -5.67 10.62 37.69
C GLN A 164 -6.15 10.17 36.31
N ALA A 165 -5.34 9.40 35.57
CA ALA A 165 -5.69 8.94 34.23
C ALA A 165 -6.71 7.79 34.25
N PHE A 166 -6.50 6.79 35.13
CA PHE A 166 -7.20 5.50 35.06
C PHE A 166 -8.22 5.27 36.18
N SER A 167 -8.15 5.95 37.33
CA SER A 167 -9.08 5.66 38.41
C SER A 167 -10.50 6.12 38.10
N LYS A 168 -11.48 5.22 38.27
CA LYS A 168 -12.91 5.52 38.17
C LYS A 168 -13.42 6.32 39.37
N LEU A 169 -12.68 6.31 40.50
CA LEU A 169 -13.02 7.09 41.70
C LEU A 169 -12.85 8.59 41.48
N ARG A 170 -11.97 8.97 40.55
CA ARG A 170 -11.61 10.36 40.27
C ARG A 170 -12.36 10.96 39.08
N ALA A 171 -13.18 10.16 38.39
CA ALA A 171 -13.95 10.58 37.22
C ALA A 171 -15.22 11.38 37.60
N GLN A 172 -15.70 12.24 36.69
CA GLN A 172 -16.99 12.93 36.80
C GLN A 172 -17.88 12.62 35.59
N PRO A 173 -19.13 12.15 35.76
CA PRO A 173 -19.77 11.72 36.99
C PRO A 173 -19.22 10.37 37.51
N PRO A 174 -19.24 10.14 38.84
CA PRO A 174 -18.65 8.95 39.44
C PRO A 174 -19.26 7.65 38.90
N GLY A 175 -18.39 6.67 38.56
CA GLY A 175 -18.79 5.28 38.32
C GLY A 175 -19.06 4.86 36.89
N LYS A 176 -18.67 5.62 35.85
CA LYS A 176 -18.88 5.23 34.46
C LYS A 176 -17.61 4.87 33.68
N THR A 177 -16.62 5.75 33.63
CA THR A 177 -15.40 5.60 32.82
C THR A 177 -14.22 6.30 33.48
N SER A 178 -12.99 5.94 33.13
CA SER A 178 -11.78 6.68 33.57
C SER A 178 -11.59 7.97 32.78
N ALA A 179 -10.76 8.90 33.27
CA ALA A 179 -10.51 10.16 32.58
C ALA A 179 -9.91 9.97 31.18
N ILE A 180 -9.03 8.96 31.01
CA ILE A 180 -8.45 8.65 29.70
C ILE A 180 -9.46 8.02 28.74
N GLN A 181 -10.38 7.19 29.26
CA GLN A 181 -11.46 6.63 28.45
C GLN A 181 -12.42 7.74 28.01
N GLU A 182 -12.81 8.64 28.90
CA GLU A 182 -13.63 9.81 28.55
C GLU A 182 -12.95 10.69 27.50
N TYR A 183 -11.63 10.89 27.61
CA TYR A 183 -10.87 11.63 26.60
C TYR A 183 -10.91 10.94 25.23
N ILE A 184 -10.65 9.64 25.17
CA ILE A 184 -10.69 8.87 23.91
C ILE A 184 -12.10 8.84 23.33
N ASP A 185 -13.14 8.65 24.16
CA ASP A 185 -14.54 8.66 23.73
C ASP A 185 -14.93 10.02 23.12
N VAL A 186 -14.54 11.14 23.76
CA VAL A 186 -14.77 12.49 23.22
C VAL A 186 -13.96 12.72 21.97
N TYR A 187 -12.71 12.26 21.92
CA TYR A 187 -11.87 12.37 20.74
C TYR A 187 -12.51 11.62 19.55
N ASN A 188 -12.91 10.37 19.76
CA ASN A 188 -13.57 9.50 18.78
C ASN A 188 -14.96 10.01 18.35
N HIS A 189 -15.59 10.88 19.16
CA HIS A 189 -16.82 11.55 18.74
C HIS A 189 -16.59 12.59 17.61
N TYR A 190 -15.42 13.24 17.59
CA TYR A 190 -15.11 14.29 16.61
C TYR A 190 -14.11 13.83 15.54
N ARG A 191 -13.19 12.94 15.88
CA ARG A 191 -12.12 12.34 15.06
C ARG A 191 -12.10 10.83 15.26
N ASN A 192 -11.07 10.17 14.78
CA ASN A 192 -10.82 8.77 15.08
C ASN A 192 -9.38 8.67 15.57
N PHE A 193 -9.22 8.25 16.82
CA PHE A 193 -7.93 8.17 17.51
C PHE A 193 -7.01 7.15 16.84
N GLU A 194 -7.54 6.02 16.39
CA GLU A 194 -6.81 4.98 15.66
C GLU A 194 -6.27 5.56 14.34
N ASP A 195 -7.15 6.13 13.53
CA ASP A 195 -6.80 6.70 12.22
C ASP A 195 -5.74 7.80 12.35
N ASP A 196 -5.84 8.67 13.35
CA ASP A 196 -4.92 9.79 13.51
C ASP A 196 -3.51 9.36 13.95
N ILE A 197 -3.40 8.38 14.85
CA ILE A 197 -2.10 7.79 15.23
C ILE A 197 -1.44 7.16 13.99
N CYS A 198 -2.23 6.44 13.21
CA CYS A 198 -1.72 5.72 12.06
C CYS A 198 -1.45 6.62 10.87
N GLU A 199 -2.19 7.72 10.68
CA GLU A 199 -1.87 8.78 9.71
C GLU A 199 -0.52 9.40 10.06
N ASP A 200 -0.28 9.78 11.32
CA ASP A 200 0.99 10.39 11.73
C ASP A 200 2.17 9.42 11.57
N LEU A 201 1.98 8.14 11.89
CA LEU A 201 3.02 7.12 11.76
C LEU A 201 3.33 6.78 10.30
N HIS A 202 2.31 6.72 9.44
CA HIS A 202 2.41 6.35 8.02
C HIS A 202 2.41 7.55 7.07
N ALA A 203 2.54 8.78 7.57
CA ALA A 203 2.60 9.98 6.73
C ALA A 203 3.72 9.92 5.67
N GLY A 204 4.79 9.18 5.96
CA GLY A 204 5.92 8.94 5.03
C GLY A 204 5.64 7.91 3.92
N ASP A 205 4.60 7.08 4.06
CA ASP A 205 4.28 6.02 3.08
C ASP A 205 3.48 6.58 1.89
N MET A 206 2.97 7.81 2.02
CA MET A 206 2.16 8.50 1.02
C MET A 206 3.03 9.32 0.06
N PRO A 207 2.64 9.45 -1.23
CA PRO A 207 1.49 8.82 -1.88
C PRO A 207 1.70 7.33 -2.18
N LEU A 208 0.65 6.53 -1.99
CA LEU A 208 0.63 5.14 -2.43
C LEU A 208 0.70 5.05 -3.95
N LYS A 209 1.46 4.07 -4.45
CA LYS A 209 1.61 3.83 -5.88
C LYS A 209 0.51 2.88 -6.35
N MET A 210 -0.19 3.26 -7.42
CA MET A 210 -1.05 2.33 -8.14
C MET A 210 -0.23 1.66 -9.24
N SER A 211 0.16 0.41 -9.05
CA SER A 211 1.07 -0.34 -9.94
C SER A 211 0.34 -1.40 -10.75
N LEU A 212 0.85 -1.73 -11.94
CA LEU A 212 0.26 -2.75 -12.81
C LEU A 212 1.32 -3.73 -13.26
N ARG A 213 0.96 -5.01 -13.26
CA ARG A 213 1.71 -6.07 -13.92
C ARG A 213 0.79 -6.80 -14.88
N ALA A 214 1.18 -6.89 -16.15
CA ALA A 214 0.42 -7.62 -17.17
C ALA A 214 1.39 -8.15 -18.23
N GLY A 215 1.20 -9.37 -18.72
CA GLY A 215 2.13 -9.98 -19.69
C GLY A 215 3.59 -10.01 -19.16
N VAL A 216 4.50 -9.36 -19.87
CA VAL A 216 5.87 -9.13 -19.38
C VAL A 216 6.12 -7.70 -18.88
N THR A 217 5.12 -6.83 -19.00
CA THR A 217 5.19 -5.44 -18.54
C THR A 217 4.95 -5.35 -17.03
N ALA A 218 5.81 -4.59 -16.37
CA ALA A 218 5.61 -4.11 -15.00
C ALA A 218 5.69 -2.58 -15.02
N ILE A 219 4.66 -1.93 -14.48
CA ILE A 219 4.58 -0.48 -14.34
C ILE A 219 4.50 -0.17 -12.86
N ASP A 220 5.58 0.41 -12.34
CA ASP A 220 5.73 0.69 -10.91
C ASP A 220 4.70 1.70 -10.39
N ALA A 221 4.24 2.64 -11.23
CA ALA A 221 3.19 3.59 -10.87
C ALA A 221 2.47 4.13 -12.10
N ILE A 222 1.23 3.69 -12.32
CA ILE A 222 0.27 4.33 -13.25
C ILE A 222 -0.24 5.64 -12.64
N ALA A 223 -0.47 5.63 -11.32
CA ALA A 223 -0.89 6.80 -10.57
C ALA A 223 -0.27 6.81 -9.17
N ARG A 224 -0.30 7.97 -8.52
CA ARG A 224 0.10 8.17 -7.13
C ARG A 224 -1.08 8.75 -6.37
N LEU A 225 -1.52 8.05 -5.33
CA LEU A 225 -2.75 8.33 -4.60
C LEU A 225 -2.40 8.81 -3.20
N ASN A 226 -2.81 10.04 -2.89
CA ASN A 226 -2.79 10.58 -1.52
C ASN A 226 -4.15 10.38 -0.82
N TRP A 227 -5.16 9.91 -1.55
CA TRP A 227 -6.51 9.64 -1.07
C TRP A 227 -7.23 8.74 -2.09
N ALA A 228 -8.33 8.12 -1.66
CA ALA A 228 -9.21 7.34 -2.53
C ALA A 228 -9.86 8.26 -3.59
N PRO A 229 -9.70 7.98 -4.91
CA PRO A 229 -10.26 8.84 -5.94
C PRO A 229 -11.80 8.81 -5.95
N GLU A 230 -12.45 9.96 -5.73
CA GLU A 230 -13.92 10.07 -5.82
C GLU A 230 -14.45 9.87 -7.24
N ASN A 231 -13.66 10.28 -8.25
CA ASN A 231 -13.99 10.12 -9.66
C ASN A 231 -12.75 9.58 -10.41
N PRO A 232 -12.50 8.27 -10.35
CA PRO A 232 -11.32 7.64 -10.96
C PRO A 232 -11.32 7.86 -12.48
N LYS A 233 -10.21 8.37 -13.02
CA LYS A 233 -10.05 8.55 -14.48
C LYS A 233 -9.56 7.24 -15.11
N PRO A 234 -10.08 6.82 -16.27
CA PRO A 234 -9.55 5.66 -16.97
C PRO A 234 -8.11 5.90 -17.44
N PHE A 235 -7.28 4.85 -17.45
CA PHE A 235 -5.92 4.89 -17.99
C PHE A 235 -5.78 4.01 -19.22
N ASN A 236 -5.09 4.50 -20.24
CA ASN A 236 -4.67 3.71 -21.40
C ASN A 236 -3.26 3.19 -21.15
N VAL A 237 -3.07 1.87 -21.20
CA VAL A 237 -1.79 1.24 -20.88
C VAL A 237 -1.42 0.25 -21.96
N THR A 238 -0.21 0.41 -22.51
CA THR A 238 0.38 -0.55 -23.43
C THR A 238 1.15 -1.61 -22.66
N VAL A 239 0.86 -2.87 -22.95
CA VAL A 239 1.41 -4.06 -22.32
C VAL A 239 2.12 -4.90 -23.37
N GLN A 240 3.26 -5.49 -23.02
CA GLN A 240 3.97 -6.42 -23.87
C GLN A 240 3.40 -7.82 -23.66
N ASP A 241 2.76 -8.36 -24.70
CA ASP A 241 2.31 -9.75 -24.74
C ASP A 241 3.35 -10.61 -25.49
N PRO A 242 4.11 -11.48 -24.80
CA PRO A 242 5.11 -12.33 -25.43
C PRO A 242 4.51 -13.42 -26.34
N ALA A 243 3.18 -13.62 -26.32
CA ALA A 243 2.50 -14.52 -27.24
C ALA A 243 2.22 -13.87 -28.61
N LYS A 244 2.41 -12.55 -28.73
CA LYS A 244 2.16 -11.78 -29.95
C LYS A 244 3.47 -11.37 -30.61
N LEU A 245 3.44 -11.27 -31.95
CA LEU A 245 4.55 -10.71 -32.72
C LEU A 245 4.76 -9.24 -32.34
N ALA A 246 6.00 -8.75 -32.36
CA ALA A 246 6.27 -7.35 -32.12
C ALA A 246 5.86 -6.55 -33.36
N CYS A 247 4.77 -5.79 -33.31
CA CYS A 247 4.38 -4.95 -34.45
C CYS A 247 5.23 -3.69 -34.52
N CYS A 248 5.40 -3.19 -35.73
CA CYS A 248 6.11 -1.94 -36.00
C CYS A 248 5.48 -1.28 -37.23
N SER A 249 5.66 0.02 -37.39
CA SER A 249 5.17 0.73 -38.58
C SER A 249 6.07 1.93 -38.86
N PRO A 250 6.46 2.18 -40.12
CA PRO A 250 6.13 1.39 -41.32
C PRO A 250 7.05 0.17 -41.52
N GLY A 251 6.48 -0.98 -41.92
CA GLY A 251 7.28 -2.14 -42.35
C GLY A 251 7.84 -1.96 -43.76
N SER A 252 9.09 -2.36 -43.93
CA SER A 252 9.79 -2.30 -45.22
C SER A 252 9.90 -3.69 -45.86
N ASP A 253 10.07 -3.72 -47.17
CA ASP A 253 10.38 -4.94 -47.90
C ASP A 253 11.91 -5.08 -48.02
N ALA A 254 12.43 -6.31 -47.88
CA ALA A 254 13.82 -6.58 -48.22
C ALA A 254 14.01 -6.40 -49.72
N LYS A 255 15.08 -5.71 -50.11
CA LYS A 255 15.45 -5.51 -51.51
C LYS A 255 16.69 -6.33 -51.83
N LYS A 256 16.68 -6.93 -53.02
CA LYS A 256 17.87 -7.57 -53.55
C LYS A 256 18.84 -6.48 -54.01
N ASP A 257 20.05 -6.51 -53.50
CA ASP A 257 21.15 -5.73 -54.03
C ASP A 257 21.59 -6.35 -55.36
N GLU A 258 21.51 -5.58 -56.44
CA GLU A 258 21.87 -6.03 -57.79
C GLU A 258 23.36 -6.33 -57.94
N SER A 259 24.21 -5.75 -57.08
CA SER A 259 25.68 -5.87 -57.14
C SER A 259 26.22 -7.08 -56.37
N THR A 260 25.64 -7.40 -55.23
CA THR A 260 26.07 -8.50 -54.34
C THR A 260 25.14 -9.71 -54.42
N GLY A 261 23.94 -9.56 -54.97
CA GLY A 261 22.92 -10.60 -55.09
C GLY A 261 22.24 -10.96 -53.77
N THR A 262 22.57 -10.29 -52.67
CA THR A 262 22.02 -10.52 -51.34
C THR A 262 20.70 -9.76 -51.14
N CYS A 263 19.82 -10.26 -50.27
CA CYS A 263 18.59 -9.55 -49.89
C CYS A 263 18.81 -8.85 -48.55
N GLU A 264 18.63 -7.54 -48.51
CA GLU A 264 18.83 -6.73 -47.31
C GLU A 264 17.63 -5.79 -47.08
N TYR A 265 17.33 -5.52 -45.81
CA TYR A 265 16.37 -4.47 -45.45
C TYR A 265 17.04 -3.10 -45.55
N PRO A 266 16.33 -2.06 -46.04
CA PRO A 266 16.90 -0.72 -46.07
C PRO A 266 17.21 -0.24 -44.64
N PHE A 267 18.23 0.59 -44.46
CA PHE A 267 18.60 1.15 -43.15
C PHE A 267 17.41 1.81 -42.41
N SER A 268 16.47 2.41 -43.14
CA SER A 268 15.25 2.99 -42.57
C SER A 268 14.30 1.98 -41.91
N ALA A 269 14.49 0.68 -42.14
CA ALA A 269 13.75 -0.40 -41.50
C ALA A 269 14.36 -0.81 -40.14
N HIS A 270 15.58 -0.37 -39.82
CA HIS A 270 16.24 -0.71 -38.57
C HIS A 270 15.64 0.09 -37.42
N LEU A 271 15.31 -0.60 -36.32
CA LEU A 271 14.72 0.00 -35.13
C LEU A 271 15.81 0.52 -34.19
N GLY A 272 16.46 1.62 -34.58
CA GLY A 272 17.57 2.20 -33.84
C GLY A 272 18.70 1.18 -33.60
N ASP A 273 19.33 1.23 -32.43
CA ASP A 273 20.46 0.36 -32.07
C ASP A 273 20.03 -1.00 -31.49
N THR A 274 18.77 -1.40 -31.67
CA THR A 274 18.22 -2.62 -31.05
C THR A 274 18.61 -3.93 -31.76
N GLY A 275 19.29 -3.85 -32.91
CA GLY A 275 19.58 -5.02 -33.75
C GLY A 275 18.34 -5.61 -34.44
N CYS A 276 17.20 -4.93 -34.37
CA CYS A 276 15.93 -5.40 -34.93
C CYS A 276 15.56 -4.63 -36.21
N VAL A 277 14.88 -5.30 -37.13
CA VAL A 277 14.31 -4.72 -38.36
C VAL A 277 12.80 -4.83 -38.38
N CYS A 278 12.16 -3.79 -38.89
CA CYS A 278 10.74 -3.73 -39.16
C CYS A 278 10.46 -4.18 -40.60
N GLY A 279 10.17 -5.47 -40.77
CA GLY A 279 9.86 -6.06 -42.07
C GLY A 279 8.36 -6.21 -42.32
N LYS A 280 7.98 -6.33 -43.59
CA LYS A 280 6.61 -6.66 -43.99
C LYS A 280 6.48 -8.17 -44.23
N THR A 281 5.47 -8.77 -43.62
CA THR A 281 5.09 -10.18 -43.85
C THR A 281 4.41 -10.35 -45.21
N ALA A 282 4.32 -11.58 -45.72
CA ALA A 282 3.58 -11.88 -46.95
C ALA A 282 2.11 -11.43 -46.92
N SER A 283 1.50 -11.38 -45.72
CA SER A 283 0.14 -10.88 -45.50
C SER A 283 0.02 -9.35 -45.48
N GLY A 284 1.14 -8.62 -45.61
CA GLY A 284 1.20 -7.17 -45.57
C GLY A 284 1.35 -6.55 -44.17
N ALA A 285 1.26 -7.34 -43.10
CA ALA A 285 1.49 -6.88 -41.73
C ALA A 285 2.96 -6.53 -41.48
N SER A 286 3.21 -5.48 -40.71
CA SER A 286 4.57 -5.00 -40.38
C SER A 286 5.00 -5.51 -38.99
N VAL A 287 6.12 -6.22 -38.94
CA VAL A 287 6.61 -6.95 -37.75
C VAL A 287 8.09 -6.70 -37.54
N ALA A 288 8.47 -6.46 -36.28
CA ALA A 288 9.83 -6.32 -35.82
C ALA A 288 10.42 -7.70 -35.48
N PHE A 289 11.65 -7.96 -35.93
CA PHE A 289 12.39 -9.18 -35.63
C PHE A 289 13.91 -8.93 -35.62
N GLU A 290 14.66 -9.77 -34.93
CA GLU A 290 16.13 -9.70 -34.86
C GLU A 290 16.76 -10.19 -36.18
N ILE A 291 17.80 -9.48 -36.66
CA ILE A 291 18.48 -9.82 -37.92
C ILE A 291 19.43 -11.00 -37.68
N THR A 292 19.19 -12.11 -38.35
CA THR A 292 20.20 -13.15 -38.57
C THR A 292 20.43 -13.27 -40.07
N GLU A 293 21.46 -12.59 -40.57
CA GLU A 293 21.87 -12.45 -41.98
C GLU A 293 21.38 -13.57 -42.91
N CYS A 294 20.64 -13.20 -43.97
CA CYS A 294 20.13 -14.14 -44.98
C CYS A 294 21.25 -14.59 -45.94
N GLU A 295 22.11 -15.51 -45.50
CA GLU A 295 23.07 -16.15 -46.40
C GLU A 295 22.35 -17.16 -47.31
N ASN A 296 21.98 -16.73 -48.52
CA ASN A 296 21.54 -17.55 -49.67
C ASN A 296 20.09 -18.08 -49.69
N PHE A 297 19.10 -17.18 -49.72
CA PHE A 297 17.74 -17.58 -50.11
C PHE A 297 17.53 -17.41 -51.63
N VAL A 298 17.44 -18.53 -52.35
CA VAL A 298 16.91 -18.59 -53.72
C VAL A 298 15.45 -19.06 -53.62
N SER A 299 14.49 -18.15 -53.67
CA SER A 299 13.12 -18.52 -54.05
C SER A 299 12.91 -18.15 -55.51
N GLU A 300 12.88 -19.16 -56.37
CA GLU A 300 12.02 -19.06 -57.55
C GLU A 300 10.59 -18.82 -57.07
N PHE A 301 9.95 -17.78 -57.60
CA PHE A 301 8.57 -17.40 -57.29
C PHE A 301 7.62 -18.58 -57.60
N ALA A 302 7.35 -19.41 -56.61
CA ALA A 302 6.26 -20.37 -56.66
C ALA A 302 5.10 -19.80 -55.84
N VAL A 303 4.05 -19.42 -56.56
CA VAL A 303 2.74 -19.08 -55.99
C VAL A 303 2.21 -20.32 -55.28
N ALA A 304 2.33 -20.35 -53.95
CA ALA A 304 1.64 -21.31 -53.10
C ALA A 304 1.13 -20.57 -51.87
N GLU A 305 -0.19 -20.59 -51.71
CA GLU A 305 -0.93 -20.04 -50.58
C GLU A 305 -0.63 -20.85 -49.30
N GLU A 306 0.58 -20.72 -48.74
CA GLU A 306 0.87 -21.07 -47.35
C GLU A 306 2.30 -20.63 -47.01
N PHE A 307 2.42 -19.72 -46.03
CA PHE A 307 3.66 -19.36 -45.34
C PHE A 307 4.92 -19.13 -46.21
N VAL A 308 5.05 -17.93 -46.78
CA VAL A 308 6.39 -17.32 -46.96
C VAL A 308 6.77 -16.64 -45.63
N LEU A 309 6.87 -17.46 -44.57
CA LEU A 309 7.71 -17.10 -43.45
C LEU A 309 9.12 -17.37 -43.97
N ILE A 310 9.89 -16.30 -44.21
CA ILE A 310 11.35 -16.39 -44.15
C ILE A 310 11.63 -17.24 -42.91
N ARG A 311 12.19 -18.44 -43.09
CA ARG A 311 12.38 -19.42 -42.02
C ARG A 311 13.53 -18.98 -41.12
N MET A 312 13.44 -17.78 -40.59
CA MET A 312 14.25 -17.25 -39.50
C MET A 312 13.64 -17.80 -38.22
N SER A 313 14.46 -18.48 -37.43
CA SER A 313 14.10 -18.94 -36.11
C SER A 313 13.74 -17.72 -35.26
N VAL A 314 12.45 -17.42 -35.12
CA VAL A 314 11.95 -16.34 -34.28
C VAL A 314 12.27 -16.71 -32.84
N ARG A 315 13.44 -16.28 -32.33
CA ARG A 315 13.71 -16.32 -30.89
C ARG A 315 12.73 -15.35 -30.23
N ARG A 316 11.90 -15.89 -29.35
CA ARG A 316 10.95 -15.13 -28.52
C ARG A 316 11.72 -14.04 -27.77
N MET A 317 11.41 -12.79 -28.07
CA MET A 317 11.97 -11.63 -27.40
C MET A 317 11.59 -11.61 -25.92
N GLY A 318 12.60 -11.67 -25.05
CA GLY A 318 12.58 -11.00 -23.76
C GLY A 318 13.34 -9.70 -23.93
N LEU A 319 12.66 -8.63 -24.31
CA LEU A 319 13.25 -7.29 -24.35
C LEU A 319 13.08 -6.65 -22.96
N HIS A 320 14.21 -6.45 -22.27
CA HIS A 320 14.31 -5.48 -21.18
C HIS A 320 14.60 -4.12 -21.81
N TRP A 321 13.70 -3.16 -21.59
CA TRP A 321 13.90 -1.73 -21.78
C TRP A 321 13.98 -1.08 -20.40
#